data_AF-A0A9P0CYZ0-F1
#
_entry.id   AF-A0A9P0CYZ0-F1
#
_cell.length_a   1.000
_cell.length_b   1.000
_cell.length_c   1.000
_cell.angle_alpha   90.00
_cell.angle_beta   90.00
_cell.angle_gamma   90.00
#
_symmetry.space_group_name_H-M   'P 1'
#
loop_
_entity.id
_entity.type
_entity.pdbx_description
1 polymer ?
#
loop_
_entity_poly.entity_id
_entity_poly.type
_entity_poly.pdbx_seq_one_letter_code
_entity_poly.pdbx_strand_id
1 'polypeptide(L)'
;MVFINEDILAESENEYSLSENQNNVEVSYSTNTGDEKSKFEWGDADTRLLLDLYHSGLPDVGPLKKYPNKKALWHYISQDIKSQVKLERTPGQRETRLKTILKRKTKIRKIMKLLERPGLNSV
;
A
#
# COMPACT_ATOMS: atom_id res chain seq x y z
N MET A 1 6.13 26.21 0.55
CA MET A 1 6.61 25.05 -0.25
C MET A 1 7.12 24.02 0.75
N VAL A 2 6.31 23.02 1.10
CA VAL A 2 6.66 22.07 2.17
C VAL A 2 7.52 20.98 1.52
N PHE A 3 8.83 21.05 1.76
CA PHE A 3 9.79 20.03 1.35
C PHE A 3 9.50 18.75 2.12
N ILE A 4 9.12 17.71 1.41
CA ILE A 4 8.98 16.37 1.96
C ILE A 4 10.40 15.82 2.07
N ASN A 5 10.95 15.77 3.28
CA ASN A 5 12.26 15.17 3.50
C ASN A 5 12.21 13.70 3.07
N GLU A 6 13.05 13.33 2.09
CA GLU A 6 13.15 11.98 1.51
C GLU A 6 13.82 10.96 2.47
N ASP A 7 14.09 11.32 3.73
CA ASP A 7 14.94 10.50 4.62
C ASP A 7 14.19 9.61 5.63
N ILE A 8 12.87 9.53 5.60
CA ILE A 8 12.13 8.60 6.47
C ILE A 8 11.79 7.33 5.69
N LEU A 9 12.74 6.40 5.57
CA LEU A 9 12.53 4.93 5.48
C LEU A 9 13.84 4.20 5.09
N ALA A 10 14.97 4.58 5.69
CA ALA A 10 16.04 3.62 5.94
C ALA A 10 15.82 3.10 7.38
N GLU A 11 16.11 1.83 7.63
CA GLU A 11 16.04 1.16 8.93
C GLU A 11 14.65 0.64 9.36
N SER A 12 14.25 -0.46 8.73
CA SER A 12 14.03 -1.70 9.50
C SER A 12 14.10 -2.87 8.52
N GLU A 13 15.30 -3.41 8.34
CA GLU A 13 15.45 -4.79 7.88
C GLU A 13 14.82 -5.67 8.96
N ASN A 14 13.55 -6.03 8.77
CA ASN A 14 12.97 -7.17 9.45
C ASN A 14 12.51 -8.13 8.36
N GLU A 15 13.33 -9.14 8.19
CA GLU A 15 13.12 -10.32 7.38
C GLU A 15 11.81 -10.98 7.83
N TYR A 16 10.71 -10.68 7.13
CA TYR A 16 9.41 -11.27 7.42
C TYR A 16 9.08 -12.29 6.33
N SER A 17 9.31 -13.55 6.69
CA SER A 17 8.93 -14.75 5.93
C SER A 17 7.48 -14.67 5.45
N LEU A 18 7.30 -14.95 4.16
CA LEU A 18 6.02 -15.32 3.58
C LEU A 18 5.58 -16.66 4.18
N SER A 19 4.64 -16.64 5.12
CA SER A 19 3.79 -17.80 5.38
C SER A 19 2.35 -17.44 5.05
N GLU A 20 1.86 -18.06 3.98
CA GLU A 20 0.45 -18.11 3.63
C GLU A 20 -0.28 -18.89 4.71
N ASN A 21 -1.22 -18.24 5.40
CA ASN A 21 -2.22 -18.96 6.17
C ASN A 21 -3.60 -18.55 5.65
N GLN A 22 -4.11 -19.38 4.76
CA GLN A 22 -5.52 -19.44 4.39
C GLN A 22 -6.31 -19.82 5.65
N ASN A 23 -7.13 -18.91 6.17
CA ASN A 23 -8.22 -19.29 7.05
C ASN A 23 -9.52 -18.63 6.59
N ASN A 24 -10.42 -19.53 6.26
CA ASN A 24 -11.69 -19.40 5.58
C ASN A 24 -12.72 -18.71 6.49
N VAL A 25 -13.33 -17.62 6.03
CA VAL A 25 -14.59 -17.11 6.59
C VAL A 25 -15.52 -16.86 5.41
N GLU A 26 -16.55 -17.70 5.33
CA GLU A 26 -17.64 -17.59 4.37
C GLU A 26 -18.35 -16.24 4.58
N VAL A 27 -18.24 -15.37 3.58
CA VAL A 27 -19.04 -14.15 3.51
C VAL A 27 -19.68 -14.12 2.13
N SER A 28 -21.00 -14.30 2.12
CA SER A 28 -21.85 -14.26 0.94
C SER A 28 -21.94 -12.84 0.38
N TYR A 29 -21.56 -12.69 -0.87
CA TYR A 29 -21.83 -11.49 -1.66
C TYR A 29 -22.90 -11.84 -2.69
N SER A 30 -24.07 -11.21 -2.57
CA SER A 30 -25.03 -11.17 -3.67
C SER A 30 -24.61 -10.07 -4.64
N THR A 31 -23.90 -10.46 -5.69
CA THR A 31 -23.84 -9.74 -6.96
C THR A 31 -23.76 -10.77 -8.07
N ASN A 32 -24.90 -11.04 -8.71
CA ASN A 32 -24.97 -11.76 -9.98
C ASN A 32 -24.21 -10.97 -11.05
N THR A 33 -23.07 -11.50 -11.51
CA THR A 33 -22.54 -11.50 -12.89
C THR A 33 -21.16 -12.14 -12.83
N GLY A 34 -20.97 -13.23 -13.57
CA GLY A 34 -19.79 -14.10 -13.48
C GLY A 34 -18.48 -13.38 -13.83
N ASP A 35 -17.55 -13.38 -12.87
CA ASP A 35 -16.11 -13.23 -13.08
C ASP A 35 -15.40 -13.53 -11.75
N GLU A 36 -15.17 -14.82 -11.48
CA GLU A 36 -14.64 -15.33 -10.21
C GLU A 36 -13.15 -14.99 -9.99
N LYS A 37 -12.49 -14.39 -10.98
CA LYS A 37 -11.08 -13.94 -10.91
C LYS A 37 -10.88 -12.55 -10.28
N SER A 38 -11.93 -11.75 -10.08
CA SER A 38 -11.77 -10.34 -9.69
C SER A 38 -11.59 -10.09 -8.18
N LYS A 39 -11.82 -11.10 -7.33
CA LYS A 39 -11.81 -10.92 -5.86
C LYS A 39 -10.43 -10.56 -5.29
N PHE A 40 -9.35 -10.87 -6.01
CA PHE A 40 -7.97 -10.61 -5.60
C PHE A 40 -7.34 -9.38 -6.25
N GLU A 41 -7.97 -8.82 -7.27
CA GLU A 41 -7.40 -7.69 -7.98
C GLU A 41 -7.68 -6.38 -7.22
N TRP A 42 -6.63 -5.59 -7.02
CA TRP A 42 -6.76 -4.27 -6.41
C TRP A 42 -7.28 -3.30 -7.46
N GLY A 43 -8.53 -2.88 -7.33
CA GLY A 43 -9.09 -1.83 -8.17
C GLY A 43 -8.34 -0.50 -8.01
N ASP A 44 -8.43 0.34 -9.04
CA ASP A 44 -7.83 1.67 -9.02
C ASP A 44 -8.44 2.56 -7.94
N ALA A 45 -9.77 2.49 -7.75
CA ALA A 45 -10.48 3.21 -6.71
C ALA A 45 -9.99 2.81 -5.30
N ASP A 46 -9.89 1.50 -5.03
CA ASP A 46 -9.39 0.97 -3.76
C ASP A 46 -7.94 1.39 -3.50
N THR A 47 -7.12 1.32 -4.55
CA THR A 47 -5.71 1.69 -4.48
C THR A 47 -5.56 3.17 -4.18
N ARG A 48 -6.37 4.03 -4.81
CA ARG A 48 -6.37 5.46 -4.55
C ARG A 48 -6.80 5.77 -3.12
N LEU A 49 -7.89 5.19 -2.65
CA LEU A 49 -8.37 5.38 -1.27
C LEU A 49 -7.31 4.94 -0.24
N LEU A 50 -6.64 3.82 -0.47
CA LEU A 50 -5.55 3.35 0.37
C LEU A 50 -4.40 4.37 0.46
N LEU A 51 -4.01 4.94 -0.68
CA LEU A 51 -2.94 5.95 -0.73
C LEU A 51 -3.36 7.23 -0.03
N ASP A 52 -4.59 7.69 -0.24
CA ASP A 52 -5.12 8.92 0.36
C ASP A 52 -5.17 8.82 1.89
N LEU A 53 -5.72 7.73 2.44
CA LEU A 53 -5.79 7.50 3.88
C LEU A 53 -4.42 7.33 4.53
N TYR A 54 -3.48 6.71 3.82
CA TYR A 54 -2.11 6.59 4.30
C TYR A 54 -1.43 7.96 4.38
N HIS A 55 -1.55 8.77 3.33
CA HIS A 55 -0.97 10.10 3.31
C HIS A 55 -1.59 11.03 4.35
N SER A 56 -2.91 10.96 4.57
CA SER A 56 -3.59 11.78 5.57
C SER A 56 -3.26 11.34 7.00
N GLY A 57 -3.06 10.03 7.24
CA GLY A 57 -2.79 9.49 8.58
C GLY A 57 -1.33 9.52 9.00
N LEU A 58 -0.38 9.63 8.06
CA LEU A 58 1.06 9.66 8.35
C LEU A 58 1.49 10.80 9.30
N PRO A 59 1.02 12.06 9.14
CA PRO A 59 1.33 13.15 10.06
C PRO A 59 0.90 12.87 11.49
N ASP A 60 -0.10 12.01 11.70
CA ASP A 60 -0.67 11.67 12.99
C ASP A 60 -0.03 10.43 13.65
N VAL A 61 1.09 9.93 13.09
CA VAL A 61 1.85 8.81 13.67
C VAL A 61 2.95 9.32 14.60
N GLY A 62 2.95 8.86 15.86
CA GLY A 62 4.02 9.10 16.83
C GLY A 62 3.61 8.80 18.28
N PRO A 63 4.56 8.75 19.24
CA PRO A 63 4.33 8.32 20.63
C PRO A 63 3.23 9.08 21.40
N LEU A 64 2.87 10.28 20.94
CA LEU A 64 1.86 11.15 21.56
C LEU A 64 0.81 11.66 20.57
N LYS A 65 0.71 11.02 19.39
CA LYS A 65 -0.26 11.40 18.36
C LYS A 65 -1.42 10.41 18.32
N LYS A 66 -2.37 10.64 17.40
CA LYS A 66 -3.56 9.80 17.20
C LYS A 66 -3.21 8.32 16.98
N TYR A 67 -2.12 8.04 16.27
CA TYR A 67 -1.64 6.69 16.03
C TYR A 67 -0.26 6.52 16.71
N PRO A 68 -0.11 5.64 17.71
CA PRO A 68 1.17 5.47 18.42
C PRO A 68 2.30 4.94 17.52
N ASN A 69 1.95 4.19 16.47
CA ASN A 69 2.88 3.64 15.49
C ASN A 69 2.19 3.38 14.14
N LYS A 70 2.98 3.06 13.11
CA LYS A 70 2.46 2.76 11.76
C LYS A 70 1.51 1.55 11.74
N LYS A 71 1.71 0.57 12.62
CA LYS A 71 0.82 -0.61 12.74
C LYS A 71 -0.59 -0.19 13.15
N ALA A 72 -0.72 0.71 14.11
CA ALA A 72 -2.01 1.27 14.52
C ALA A 72 -2.70 2.04 13.38
N LEU A 73 -1.92 2.79 12.58
CA LEU A 73 -2.45 3.43 11.36
C LEU A 73 -2.99 2.39 10.35
N TRP A 74 -2.28 1.28 10.12
CA TRP A 74 -2.77 0.22 9.22
C TRP A 74 -4.07 -0.42 9.71
N HIS A 75 -4.22 -0.63 11.01
CA HIS A 75 -5.47 -1.11 11.59
C HIS A 75 -6.62 -0.13 11.37
N TYR A 76 -6.38 1.16 11.59
CA TYR A 76 -7.37 2.20 11.32
C TYR A 76 -7.78 2.22 9.84
N ILE A 77 -6.81 2.27 8.93
CA ILE A 77 -7.07 2.24 7.48
C ILE A 77 -7.90 1.00 7.14
N SER A 78 -7.54 -0.16 7.73
CA SER A 78 -8.26 -1.43 7.58
C SER A 78 -9.76 -1.29 7.84
N GLN A 79 -10.09 -0.71 8.97
CA GLN A 79 -11.47 -0.51 9.40
C GLN A 79 -12.19 0.53 8.53
N ASP A 80 -11.51 1.62 8.17
CA ASP A 80 -12.11 2.72 7.42
C ASP A 80 -12.52 2.32 5.99
N ILE A 81 -11.62 1.69 5.23
CA ILE A 81 -11.98 1.21 3.87
C ILE A 81 -13.02 0.08 3.95
N LYS A 82 -13.00 -0.74 5.01
CA LYS A 82 -14.05 -1.77 5.21
C LYS A 82 -15.43 -1.10 5.36
N SER A 83 -15.49 0.02 6.09
CA SER A 83 -16.69 0.83 6.22
C SER A 83 -17.15 1.44 4.88
N GLN A 84 -16.21 1.87 4.03
CA GLN A 84 -16.52 2.60 2.80
C GLN A 84 -16.81 1.69 1.59
N VAL A 85 -16.05 0.61 1.42
CA VAL A 85 -16.03 -0.22 0.20
C VAL A 85 -16.64 -1.61 0.45
N LYS A 86 -17.03 -1.95 1.70
CA LYS A 86 -17.51 -3.29 2.12
C LYS A 86 -16.55 -4.43 1.73
N LEU A 87 -15.29 -4.10 1.49
CA LEU A 87 -14.29 -5.06 1.04
C LEU A 87 -13.42 -5.48 2.22
N GLU A 88 -13.46 -6.78 2.50
CA GLU A 88 -12.72 -7.40 3.60
C GLU A 88 -11.26 -7.63 3.18
N ARG A 89 -10.40 -6.64 3.45
CA ARG A 89 -8.94 -6.78 3.30
C ARG A 89 -8.25 -6.46 4.61
N THR A 90 -7.31 -7.32 5.00
CA THR A 90 -6.58 -7.21 6.28
C THR A 90 -5.57 -6.06 6.25
N PRO A 91 -5.12 -5.56 7.42
CA PRO A 91 -4.10 -4.52 7.50
C PRO A 91 -2.80 -4.91 6.76
N GLY A 92 -2.36 -6.16 6.87
CA GLY A 92 -1.14 -6.65 6.22
C GLY A 92 -1.24 -6.72 4.69
N GLN A 93 -2.41 -7.04 4.15
CA GLN A 93 -2.66 -7.02 2.70
C GLN A 93 -2.55 -5.59 2.14
N ARG A 94 -3.09 -4.61 2.86
CA ARG A 94 -3.02 -3.18 2.50
C ARG A 94 -1.59 -2.65 2.58
N GLU A 95 -0.87 -3.01 3.63
CA GLU A 95 0.54 -2.68 3.77
C GLU A 95 1.38 -3.25 2.61
N THR A 96 1.17 -4.53 2.27
CA THR A 96 1.87 -5.21 1.17
C THR A 96 1.60 -4.53 -0.17
N ARG A 97 0.33 -4.15 -0.43
CA ARG A 97 -0.05 -3.42 -1.65
C ARG A 97 0.69 -2.09 -1.74
N LEU A 98 0.68 -1.30 -0.68
CA LEU A 98 1.34 0.00 -0.66
C LEU A 98 2.86 -0.13 -0.86
N LYS A 99 3.51 -1.08 -0.17
CA LYS A 99 4.94 -1.39 -0.38
C LYS A 99 5.24 -1.75 -1.83
N THR A 100 4.38 -2.54 -2.47
CA THR A 100 4.54 -2.94 -3.87
C THR A 100 4.45 -1.75 -4.83
N ILE A 101 3.47 -0.85 -4.61
CA ILE A 101 3.31 0.38 -5.40
C ILE A 101 4.55 1.25 -5.29
N LEU A 102 5.03 1.49 -4.06
CA LEU A 102 6.23 2.32 -3.83
C LEU A 102 7.47 1.70 -4.47
N LYS A 103 7.69 0.39 -4.32
CA LYS A 103 8.80 -0.32 -4.97
C LYS A 103 8.77 -0.17 -6.50
N ARG A 104 7.60 -0.29 -7.13
CA ARG A 104 7.43 -0.10 -8.58
C ARG A 104 7.74 1.34 -8.99
N LYS A 105 7.24 2.33 -8.25
CA LYS A 105 7.52 3.76 -8.49
C LYS A 105 9.02 4.06 -8.42
N THR A 106 9.72 3.54 -7.42
CA THR A 106 11.17 3.72 -7.27
C THR A 106 11.94 3.08 -8.42
N LYS A 107 11.56 1.86 -8.85
CA LYS A 107 12.17 1.21 -10.01
C LYS A 107 11.99 2.02 -11.30
N ILE A 108 10.78 2.49 -11.58
CA ILE A 108 10.49 3.32 -12.75
C ILE A 108 11.32 4.61 -12.71
N ARG A 109 11.36 5.30 -11.56
CA ARG A 109 12.18 6.50 -11.38
C ARG A 109 13.66 6.23 -11.67
N LYS A 110 14.19 5.09 -11.21
CA LYS A 110 15.57 4.68 -11.48
C LYS A 110 15.81 4.42 -12.96
N ILE A 111 14.88 3.73 -13.64
CA ILE A 111 14.96 3.45 -15.08
C ILE A 111 14.91 4.75 -15.88
N MET A 112 13.99 5.67 -15.58
CA MET A 112 13.90 6.97 -16.26
C MET A 112 15.21 7.76 -16.13
N LYS A 113 15.80 7.82 -14.93
CA LYS A 113 17.13 8.43 -14.72
C LYS A 113 18.27 7.76 -15.49
N LEU A 114 18.14 6.48 -15.86
CA LEU A 114 19.14 5.76 -16.66
C LEU A 114 18.95 6.02 -18.16
N LEU A 115 17.71 6.11 -18.63
CA LEU A 115 17.36 6.41 -20.02
C LEU A 115 17.66 7.86 -20.39
N GLU A 116 17.58 8.78 -19.42
CA GLU A 116 17.89 10.20 -19.59
C GLU A 116 19.40 10.52 -19.60
N ARG A 117 20.30 9.52 -19.60
CA ARG A 117 21.76 9.76 -19.63
C ARG A 117 22.22 10.09 -21.07
N PRO A 118 22.59 11.34 -21.40
CA PRO A 118 23.21 11.64 -22.69
C PRO A 118 24.65 11.12 -22.66
N GLY A 119 24.93 10.01 -23.34
CA GLY A 119 26.31 9.51 -23.44
C GLY A 119 26.54 8.05 -23.86
N LEU A 120 25.51 7.25 -24.16
CA LEU A 120 25.71 5.88 -24.66
C LEU A 120 25.34 5.64 -26.14
N ASN A 121 24.92 6.67 -26.87
CA ASN A 121 24.64 6.60 -28.31
C ASN A 121 25.76 7.24 -29.15
N SER A 122 27.02 6.90 -28.86
CA SER A 122 28.14 7.26 -29.73
C SER A 122 29.32 6.32 -29.49
N VAL A 123 29.29 5.15 -30.12
CA VAL A 123 30.47 4.50 -30.72
C VAL A 123 30.00 3.82 -31.99
#